data_AF-A0AAN9GU21-F1
#
_entry.id   AF-A0AAN9GU21-F1
#
_cell.length_a   1.000
_cell.length_b   1.000
_cell.length_c   1.000
_cell.angle_alpha   90.00
_cell.angle_beta   90.00
_cell.angle_gamma   90.00
#
_symmetry.space_group_name_H-M   'P 1'
#
loop_
_entity.id
_entity.type
_entity.pdbx_description
1 polymer ?
#
loop_
_entity_poly.entity_id
_entity_poly.type
_entity_poly.pdbx_seq_one_letter_code
_entity_poly.pdbx_strand_id
1 'polypeptide(L)'
;MAPLKQNTKSQGPFRGKHFNNKFSHGGLSHNAKRKRKWVPENKVFDGSLKEGQGFAFKRKEKVRHEYNKLLRKERKKNQASKVQIEEKYPEHLRHLYLAEKERLDEEEQENKKKRCEGRALDKETESDDELNMGTDSLDSPEKGVLNTTTDQTTEPDSSNKPAQSDSSHKASFIQRKQKMSSYQKTKQEYERMKEERARKREEFLKDKSQREEALKKYKEKKMATYQLLKRKTKKGQPNLNLQMELLLQKIQAQRK
;
A
#
# COMPACT_ATOMS: atom_id res chain seq x y z
N MET A 1 31.88 6.69 24.59
CA MET A 1 31.95 5.53 23.67
C MET A 1 31.11 4.41 24.29
N ALA A 2 30.01 4.02 23.66
CA ALA A 2 29.13 2.97 24.18
C ALA A 2 29.58 1.59 23.67
N PRO A 3 29.60 0.53 24.50
CA PRO A 3 30.03 -0.78 24.05
C PRO A 3 28.93 -1.46 23.22
N LEU A 4 29.36 -1.95 22.06
CA LEU A 4 28.60 -2.71 21.08
C LEU A 4 28.28 -4.10 21.66
N LYS A 5 27.00 -4.42 21.91
CA LYS A 5 26.59 -5.78 22.31
C LYS A 5 26.79 -6.72 21.13
N GLN A 6 27.71 -7.67 21.26
CA GLN A 6 27.91 -8.75 20.30
C GLN A 6 26.90 -9.88 20.58
N ASN A 7 26.18 -10.25 19.53
CA ASN A 7 25.11 -11.25 19.55
C ASN A 7 25.78 -12.63 19.40
N THR A 8 25.90 -13.39 20.48
CA THR A 8 26.36 -14.78 20.40
C THR A 8 25.24 -15.66 19.85
N LYS A 9 25.37 -16.09 18.60
CA LYS A 9 24.55 -17.16 18.02
C LYS A 9 25.10 -18.51 18.48
N SER A 10 24.55 -19.08 19.54
CA SER A 10 24.73 -20.51 19.83
C SER A 10 23.76 -21.32 18.96
N GLN A 11 24.23 -21.82 17.83
CA GLN A 11 23.54 -22.87 17.08
C GLN A 11 24.42 -24.11 17.14
N GLY A 12 24.27 -24.89 18.21
CA GLY A 12 24.74 -26.27 18.23
C GLY A 12 23.83 -27.10 17.31
N PRO A 13 24.35 -28.12 16.60
CA PRO A 13 23.52 -28.95 15.74
C PRO A 13 22.54 -29.73 16.61
N PHE A 14 21.25 -29.42 16.47
CA PHE A 14 20.15 -30.21 16.99
C PHE A 14 20.26 -31.59 16.34
N ARG A 15 20.80 -32.58 17.06
CA ARG A 15 20.85 -33.97 16.63
C ARG A 15 19.40 -34.44 16.45
N GLY A 16 18.96 -34.48 15.19
CA GLY A 16 17.68 -35.04 14.80
C GLY A 16 17.61 -36.49 15.27
N LYS A 17 16.67 -36.79 16.17
CA LYS A 17 16.27 -38.15 16.49
C LYS A 17 15.71 -38.78 15.22
N HIS A 18 16.48 -39.66 14.60
CA HIS A 18 15.98 -40.56 13.55
C HIS A 18 14.90 -41.45 14.15
N PHE A 19 13.63 -41.11 13.92
CA PHE A 19 12.55 -42.07 14.07
C PHE A 19 12.67 -43.05 12.90
N ASN A 20 13.12 -44.26 13.21
CA ASN A 20 13.09 -45.39 12.30
C ASN A 20 11.62 -45.70 11.95
N ASN A 21 11.12 -45.15 10.85
CA ASN A 21 9.88 -45.62 10.24
C ASN A 21 10.15 -46.94 9.50
N LYS A 22 10.38 -48.01 10.26
CA LYS A 22 10.16 -49.37 9.76
C LYS A 22 8.70 -49.72 9.95
N PHE A 23 7.82 -49.03 9.23
CA PHE A 23 6.54 -49.64 8.88
C PHE A 23 6.77 -50.34 7.56
N SER A 24 6.98 -51.65 7.64
CA SER A 24 6.85 -52.52 6.49
C SER A 24 5.51 -52.20 5.79
N HIS A 25 5.56 -51.95 4.49
CA HIS A 25 4.37 -52.00 3.66
C HIS A 25 3.88 -53.46 3.70
N GLY A 26 3.09 -53.78 4.72
CA GLY A 26 2.38 -55.03 4.84
C GLY A 26 1.46 -55.17 3.63
N GLY A 27 1.72 -56.18 2.82
CA GLY A 27 0.93 -56.53 1.66
C GLY A 27 -0.56 -56.60 2.00
N LEU A 28 -1.36 -56.10 1.06
CA LEU A 28 -2.81 -56.19 1.08
C LEU A 28 -3.23 -57.67 1.19
N SER A 29 -3.53 -58.12 2.41
CA SER A 29 -4.31 -59.34 2.63
C SER A 29 -5.69 -59.14 2.02
N HIS A 30 -5.99 -59.90 0.97
CA HIS A 30 -7.22 -59.80 0.17
C HIS A 30 -8.48 -60.32 0.90
N ASN A 31 -8.45 -60.51 2.22
CA ASN A 31 -9.60 -61.08 2.97
C ASN A 31 -9.88 -60.48 4.35
N ALA A 32 -9.28 -59.35 4.71
CA ALA A 32 -9.75 -58.62 5.88
C ALA A 32 -10.99 -57.80 5.51
N LYS A 33 -12.19 -58.30 5.85
CA LYS A 33 -13.45 -57.52 5.81
C LYS A 33 -13.21 -56.21 6.57
N ARG A 34 -12.94 -55.12 5.85
CA ARG A 34 -12.67 -53.81 6.43
C ARG A 34 -13.91 -53.42 7.23
N LYS A 35 -13.79 -53.35 8.57
CA LYS A 35 -14.85 -52.81 9.43
C LYS A 35 -15.21 -51.42 8.90
N ARG A 36 -16.47 -51.22 8.51
CA ARG A 36 -16.98 -49.91 8.06
C ARG A 36 -16.65 -48.88 9.13
N LYS A 37 -15.98 -47.79 8.75
CA LYS A 37 -15.73 -46.69 9.69
C LYS A 37 -17.09 -46.13 10.11
N TRP A 38 -17.35 -46.08 11.42
CA TRP A 38 -18.57 -45.50 11.95
C TRP A 38 -18.63 -44.03 11.52
N VAL A 39 -19.70 -43.67 10.80
CA VAL A 39 -19.99 -42.29 10.39
C VAL A 39 -21.14 -41.83 11.28
N PRO A 40 -20.97 -40.73 12.04
CA PRO A 40 -22.04 -40.17 12.86
C PRO A 40 -23.26 -39.86 11.99
N GLU A 41 -24.45 -40.21 12.47
CA GLU A 41 -25.71 -39.98 11.73
C GLU A 41 -25.95 -38.48 11.46
N ASN A 42 -25.41 -37.61 12.31
CA ASN A 42 -25.55 -36.16 12.20
C ASN A 42 -24.47 -35.50 11.32
N LYS A 43 -23.70 -36.27 10.54
CA LYS A 43 -22.70 -35.70 9.62
C LYS A 43 -23.38 -35.19 8.36
N VAL A 44 -24.07 -34.06 8.51
CA VAL A 44 -24.77 -33.37 7.42
C VAL A 44 -23.74 -33.02 6.35
N PHE A 45 -23.96 -33.52 5.13
CA PHE A 45 -23.13 -33.18 3.99
C PHE A 45 -23.23 -31.68 3.75
N ASP A 46 -22.08 -31.03 3.82
CA ASP A 46 -21.98 -29.58 3.79
C ASP A 46 -22.07 -29.10 2.33
N GLY A 47 -23.31 -29.09 1.79
CA GLY A 47 -23.54 -28.76 0.39
C GLY A 47 -24.80 -29.35 -0.26
N SER A 48 -25.20 -28.81 -1.42
CA SER A 48 -26.23 -29.42 -2.26
C SER A 48 -25.55 -30.30 -3.32
N LEU A 49 -25.82 -31.61 -3.30
CA LEU A 49 -25.34 -32.53 -4.34
C LEU A 49 -25.91 -32.20 -5.72
N LYS A 50 -27.14 -31.69 -5.74
CA LYS A 50 -27.88 -31.35 -6.97
C LYS A 50 -27.32 -30.12 -7.69
N GLU A 51 -26.75 -29.15 -6.96
CA GLU A 51 -26.20 -27.91 -7.54
C GLU A 51 -24.67 -27.93 -7.57
N GLY A 52 -24.03 -29.03 -7.14
CA GLY A 52 -22.57 -29.18 -7.11
C GLY A 52 -21.86 -28.30 -6.08
N GLN A 53 -22.61 -27.66 -5.19
CA GLN A 53 -22.07 -26.81 -4.11
C GLN A 53 -21.64 -27.71 -2.96
N GLY A 54 -20.41 -28.20 -2.96
CA GLY A 54 -19.83 -28.98 -1.86
C GLY A 54 -18.46 -28.46 -1.43
N PHE A 55 -17.67 -29.32 -0.80
CA PHE A 55 -16.32 -28.97 -0.34
C PHE A 55 -15.38 -28.48 -1.47
N ALA A 56 -15.50 -29.05 -2.67
CA ALA A 56 -14.74 -28.62 -3.84
C ALA A 56 -15.13 -27.19 -4.28
N PHE A 57 -16.40 -26.84 -4.20
CA PHE A 57 -16.91 -25.50 -4.48
C PHE A 57 -16.40 -24.49 -3.45
N LYS A 58 -16.49 -24.81 -2.15
CA LYS A 58 -15.92 -23.98 -1.06
C LYS A 58 -14.42 -23.75 -1.24
N ARG A 59 -13.65 -24.76 -1.68
CA ARG A 59 -12.23 -24.58 -2.03
C ARG A 59 -12.04 -23.63 -3.20
N LYS A 60 -12.82 -23.79 -4.28
CA LYS A 60 -12.76 -22.90 -5.46
C LYS A 60 -13.07 -21.44 -5.07
N GLU A 61 -14.09 -21.22 -4.25
CA GLU A 61 -14.41 -19.89 -3.73
C GLU A 61 -13.30 -19.31 -2.86
N LYS A 62 -12.69 -20.14 -2.00
CA LYS A 62 -11.55 -19.71 -1.18
C LYS A 62 -10.36 -19.27 -2.05
N VAL A 63 -10.02 -20.05 -3.07
CA VAL A 63 -8.96 -19.70 -4.04
C VAL A 63 -9.31 -18.41 -4.78
N ARG A 64 -10.55 -18.27 -5.26
CA ARG A 64 -11.03 -17.05 -5.93
C ARG A 64 -10.95 -15.82 -5.02
N HIS A 65 -11.32 -15.98 -3.75
CA HIS A 65 -11.25 -14.91 -2.76
C HIS A 65 -9.80 -14.52 -2.45
N GLU A 66 -8.90 -15.49 -2.30
CA GLU A 66 -7.46 -15.25 -2.11
C GLU A 66 -6.84 -14.51 -3.31
N TYR A 67 -7.20 -14.91 -4.53
CA TYR A 67 -6.80 -14.21 -5.75
C TYR A 67 -7.32 -12.77 -5.80
N ASN A 68 -8.62 -12.55 -5.57
CA ASN A 68 -9.21 -11.22 -5.53
C ASN A 68 -8.61 -10.35 -4.41
N LYS A 69 -8.21 -10.96 -3.29
CA LYS A 69 -7.50 -10.29 -2.19
C LYS A 69 -6.11 -9.83 -2.63
N LEU A 70 -5.38 -10.63 -3.40
CA LEU A 70 -4.10 -10.23 -4.00
C LEU A 70 -4.30 -9.07 -4.99
N LEU A 71 -5.28 -9.17 -5.90
CA LEU A 71 -5.61 -8.08 -6.83
C LEU A 71 -6.00 -6.77 -6.11
N ARG A 72 -6.77 -6.86 -5.02
CA ARG A 72 -7.12 -5.68 -4.20
C ARG A 72 -5.88 -5.04 -3.57
N LYS A 73 -4.92 -5.85 -3.09
CA LYS A 73 -3.66 -5.35 -2.52
C LYS A 73 -2.79 -4.70 -3.60
N GLU A 74 -2.72 -5.31 -4.78
CA GLU A 74 -1.98 -4.79 -5.92
C GLU A 74 -2.56 -3.46 -6.42
N ARG A 75 -3.88 -3.38 -6.63
CA ARG A 75 -4.58 -2.13 -6.99
C ARG A 75 -4.32 -1.01 -5.97
N LYS A 76 -4.35 -1.31 -4.67
CA LYS A 76 -4.05 -0.32 -3.62
C LYS A 76 -2.59 0.15 -3.65
N LYS A 77 -1.63 -0.74 -3.91
CA LYS A 77 -0.22 -0.37 -4.10
C LYS A 77 -0.04 0.51 -5.34
N ASN A 78 -0.65 0.12 -6.46
CA ASN A 78 -0.57 0.86 -7.72
C ASN A 78 -1.27 2.23 -7.64
N GLN A 79 -2.35 2.36 -6.87
CA GLN A 79 -2.98 3.65 -6.58
C GLN A 79 -2.09 4.57 -5.74
N ALA A 80 -1.37 4.02 -4.76
CA ALA A 80 -0.40 4.78 -3.97
C ALA A 80 0.84 5.21 -4.80
N SER A 81 1.22 4.45 -5.82
CA SER A 81 2.26 4.86 -6.78
C SER A 81 1.73 5.73 -7.92
N LYS A 82 0.41 5.69 -8.19
CA LYS A 82 -0.31 6.60 -9.10
C LYS A 82 -0.72 7.91 -8.41
N VAL A 83 -0.11 8.23 -7.26
CA VAL A 83 -0.02 9.63 -6.82
C VAL A 83 0.77 10.34 -7.91
N GLN A 84 -0.01 10.97 -8.78
CA GLN A 84 0.36 11.83 -9.90
C GLN A 84 1.82 12.28 -9.80
N ILE A 85 2.70 11.50 -10.43
CA ILE A 85 3.94 12.06 -10.95
C ILE A 85 3.43 12.99 -12.05
N GLU A 86 3.06 14.21 -11.66
CA GLU A 86 3.02 15.31 -12.61
C GLU A 86 4.46 15.43 -13.08
N GLU A 87 4.75 14.71 -14.16
CA GLU A 87 5.83 14.98 -15.08
C GLU A 87 5.59 16.38 -15.64
N LYS A 88 5.78 17.39 -14.78
CA LYS A 88 5.73 18.79 -15.14
C LYS A 88 7.06 19.08 -15.79
N TYR A 89 7.18 18.59 -17.03
CA TYR A 89 8.26 18.93 -17.91
C TYR A 89 8.31 20.45 -18.05
N PRO A 90 9.51 21.07 -18.06
CA PRO A 90 9.64 22.46 -18.41
C PRO A 90 8.93 22.72 -19.75
N GLU A 91 8.04 23.72 -19.78
CA GLU A 91 7.14 24.01 -20.91
C GLU A 91 7.87 24.05 -22.27
N HIS A 92 9.08 24.62 -22.28
CA HIS A 92 9.96 24.76 -23.44
C HIS A 92 10.47 23.44 -24.04
N LEU A 93 10.43 22.33 -23.30
CA LEU A 93 10.85 21.01 -23.78
C LEU A 93 9.66 20.13 -24.17
N ARG A 94 8.43 20.56 -23.89
CA ARG A 94 7.20 19.82 -24.21
C ARG A 94 7.14 19.44 -25.69
N HIS A 95 7.60 20.31 -26.60
CA HIS A 95 7.59 20.04 -28.04
C HIS A 95 8.55 18.90 -28.43
N LEU A 96 9.74 18.81 -27.82
CA LEU A 96 10.69 17.73 -28.09
C LEU A 96 10.10 16.37 -27.67
N TYR A 97 9.47 16.32 -26.49
CA TYR A 97 8.83 15.11 -25.99
C TYR A 97 7.58 14.71 -26.79
N LEU A 98 6.77 15.68 -27.23
CA LEU A 98 5.62 15.42 -28.09
C LEU A 98 6.07 14.87 -29.45
N ALA A 99 7.13 15.44 -30.04
CA ALA A 99 7.71 14.96 -31.28
C ALA A 99 8.30 13.54 -31.17
N GLU A 100 9.02 13.25 -30.08
CA GLU A 100 9.55 11.90 -29.84
C GLU A 100 8.43 10.86 -29.64
N LYS A 101 7.36 11.25 -28.95
CA LYS A 101 6.20 10.39 -28.74
C LYS A 101 5.43 10.12 -30.03
N GLU A 102 5.17 11.14 -30.84
CA GLU A 102 4.48 11.02 -32.12
C GLU A 102 5.25 10.08 -33.07
N ARG A 103 6.58 10.23 -33.14
CA ARG A 103 7.45 9.34 -33.92
C ARG A 103 7.36 7.88 -33.47
N LEU A 104 7.29 7.62 -32.16
CA LEU A 104 7.14 6.26 -31.62
C LEU A 104 5.76 5.67 -31.92
N ASP A 105 4.69 6.47 -31.81
CA ASP A 105 3.33 6.04 -32.10
C ASP A 105 3.17 5.73 -33.60
N GLU A 106 3.77 6.54 -34.49
CA GLU A 106 3.85 6.28 -35.94
C GLU A 106 4.64 5.00 -36.24
N GLU A 107 5.81 4.82 -35.63
CA GLU A 107 6.62 3.60 -35.78
C GLU A 107 5.86 2.35 -35.31
N GLU A 108 5.12 2.44 -34.20
CA GLU A 108 4.25 1.36 -33.76
C GLU A 108 3.10 1.09 -34.72
N GLN A 109 2.47 2.13 -35.26
CA GLN A 109 1.41 1.99 -36.25
C GLN A 109 1.93 1.34 -37.53
N GLU A 110 3.09 1.76 -38.02
CA GLU A 110 3.76 1.13 -39.14
C GLU A 110 4.13 -0.32 -38.83
N ASN A 111 4.65 -0.61 -37.64
CA ASN A 111 4.96 -1.98 -37.25
C ASN A 111 3.70 -2.83 -37.14
N LYS A 112 2.58 -2.28 -36.68
CA LYS A 112 1.27 -2.95 -36.69
C LYS A 112 0.78 -3.18 -38.13
N LYS A 113 0.89 -2.18 -39.01
CA LYS A 113 0.58 -2.29 -40.44
C LYS A 113 1.44 -3.35 -41.11
N LYS A 114 2.77 -3.32 -40.96
CA LYS A 114 3.72 -4.34 -41.45
C LYS A 114 3.37 -5.76 -40.94
N ARG A 115 2.93 -5.88 -39.68
CA ARG A 115 2.46 -7.16 -39.12
C ARG A 115 1.13 -7.65 -39.71
N CYS A 116 0.27 -6.74 -40.14
CA CYS A 116 -1.02 -7.04 -40.79
C CYS A 116 -0.88 -7.23 -42.31
N GLU A 117 -0.04 -6.45 -42.99
CA GLU A 117 0.28 -6.52 -44.42
C GLU A 117 0.98 -7.83 -44.78
N GLY A 118 1.78 -8.39 -43.87
CA GLY A 118 2.32 -9.75 -44.00
C GLY A 118 1.26 -10.87 -44.03
N ARG A 119 -0.04 -10.54 -43.92
CA ARG A 119 -1.18 -11.45 -44.14
C ARG A 119 -2.08 -11.05 -45.31
N ALA A 120 -1.85 -9.91 -45.97
CA ALA A 120 -2.74 -9.34 -46.99
C ALA A 120 -2.23 -9.47 -48.43
N LEU A 121 -1.07 -10.11 -48.65
CA LEU A 121 -0.60 -10.53 -50.00
C LEU A 121 -1.23 -11.85 -50.46
N ASP A 122 -2.52 -12.02 -50.19
CA ASP A 122 -3.40 -13.03 -50.79
C ASP A 122 -4.84 -12.50 -50.68
N LYS A 123 -5.15 -11.45 -51.46
CA LYS A 123 -6.49 -11.03 -51.93
C LYS A 123 -6.41 -9.59 -52.45
N GLU A 124 -5.80 -9.43 -53.61
CA GLU A 124 -6.26 -8.42 -54.55
C GLU A 124 -7.42 -9.07 -55.30
N THR A 125 -8.64 -8.56 -55.11
CA THR A 125 -9.64 -8.23 -56.14
C THR A 125 -11.04 -8.17 -55.53
N GLU A 126 -11.68 -7.03 -55.79
CA GLU A 126 -13.13 -6.78 -55.92
C GLU A 126 -13.90 -6.06 -54.80
N SER A 127 -14.65 -5.06 -55.30
CA SER A 127 -15.85 -4.38 -54.80
C SER A 127 -15.69 -3.16 -53.89
N ASP A 128 -15.83 -2.03 -54.57
CA ASP A 128 -16.50 -0.79 -54.18
C ASP A 128 -17.56 -0.96 -53.09
N ASP A 129 -17.57 -0.08 -52.08
CA ASP A 129 -18.75 0.73 -51.75
C ASP A 129 -18.45 1.76 -50.64
N GLU A 130 -18.97 2.95 -50.88
CA GLU A 130 -18.82 4.17 -50.10
C GLU A 130 -19.86 4.22 -48.94
N LEU A 131 -19.64 5.16 -47.99
CA LEU A 131 -20.58 5.73 -47.01
C LEU A 131 -20.55 5.23 -45.54
N ASN A 132 -19.89 6.06 -44.71
CA ASN A 132 -20.49 6.87 -43.65
C ASN A 132 -21.51 6.24 -42.68
N MET A 133 -21.13 6.01 -41.42
CA MET A 133 -21.97 6.08 -40.20
C MET A 133 -21.01 6.34 -39.02
N GLY A 134 -21.14 7.38 -38.21
CA GLY A 134 -22.34 7.73 -37.45
C GLY A 134 -21.94 7.71 -35.97
N THR A 135 -21.54 8.88 -35.47
CA THR A 135 -21.31 9.18 -34.06
C THR A 135 -22.56 8.86 -33.26
N ASP A 136 -22.48 7.92 -32.30
CA ASP A 136 -23.50 7.88 -31.25
C ASP A 136 -23.04 7.15 -29.99
N SER A 137 -23.67 7.55 -28.89
CA SER A 137 -23.81 6.86 -27.60
C SER A 137 -22.69 7.01 -26.58
N LEU A 138 -22.74 8.17 -25.92
CA LEU A 138 -22.65 8.25 -24.46
C LEU A 138 -23.63 7.23 -23.84
N ASP A 139 -23.14 6.37 -22.96
CA ASP A 139 -24.03 5.60 -22.10
C ASP A 139 -23.48 5.55 -20.66
N SER A 140 -24.28 6.10 -19.75
CA SER A 140 -24.18 5.90 -18.30
C SER A 140 -25.51 5.30 -17.86
N PRO A 141 -25.49 4.30 -16.97
CA PRO A 141 -26.50 4.29 -15.93
C PRO A 141 -25.91 3.92 -14.56
N GLU A 142 -25.91 4.89 -13.64
CA GLU A 142 -25.81 4.62 -12.21
C GLU A 142 -27.20 4.35 -11.62
N LYS A 143 -27.25 3.30 -10.78
CA LYS A 143 -28.37 2.94 -9.93
C LYS A 143 -28.29 3.68 -8.59
N GLY A 144 -29.46 3.88 -7.98
CA GLY A 144 -29.63 3.47 -6.58
C GLY A 144 -30.00 4.57 -5.59
N VAL A 145 -31.31 4.82 -5.52
CA VAL A 145 -32.13 5.02 -4.31
C VAL A 145 -31.38 4.85 -2.97
N LEU A 146 -31.32 5.91 -2.17
CA LEU A 146 -31.04 5.83 -0.74
C LEU A 146 -32.12 6.58 0.06
N ASN A 147 -32.77 5.82 0.92
CA ASN A 147 -33.79 6.21 1.87
C ASN A 147 -33.11 6.86 3.09
N THR A 148 -33.61 8.01 3.56
CA THR A 148 -33.22 8.58 4.86
C THR A 148 -34.48 8.82 5.70
N THR A 149 -34.88 7.80 6.44
CA THR A 149 -35.70 7.93 7.64
C THR A 149 -34.78 7.68 8.83
N THR A 150 -34.52 8.71 9.62
CA THR A 150 -33.96 8.55 10.96
C THR A 150 -34.82 9.35 11.90
N ASP A 151 -35.52 8.58 12.71
CA ASP A 151 -36.52 8.98 13.67
C ASP A 151 -35.87 9.64 14.89
N GLN A 152 -36.63 10.55 15.46
CA GLN A 152 -36.41 11.14 16.77
C GLN A 152 -36.54 10.05 17.82
N THR A 153 -35.76 10.05 18.90
CA THR A 153 -36.18 9.55 20.24
C THR A 153 -35.14 9.97 21.29
N THR A 154 -35.48 11.06 21.99
CA THR A 154 -35.51 11.23 23.45
C THR A 154 -34.42 10.62 24.35
N GLU A 155 -33.73 11.55 25.02
CA GLU A 155 -33.37 11.57 26.44
C GLU A 155 -34.32 10.76 27.35
N PRO A 156 -33.78 10.14 28.41
CA PRO A 156 -34.27 10.56 29.72
C PRO A 156 -33.15 10.81 30.73
N ASP A 157 -33.14 12.06 31.20
CA ASP A 157 -32.56 12.48 32.47
C ASP A 157 -33.48 12.00 33.60
N SER A 158 -32.93 11.26 34.56
CA SER A 158 -33.66 10.83 35.76
C SER A 158 -32.75 10.94 36.97
N SER A 159 -32.80 12.12 37.58
CA SER A 159 -32.21 12.44 38.88
C SER A 159 -32.93 11.69 40.00
N ASN A 160 -32.30 10.64 40.53
CA ASN A 160 -32.66 10.05 41.82
C ASN A 160 -31.67 10.49 42.90
N LYS A 161 -32.15 11.34 43.82
CA LYS A 161 -31.55 11.56 45.14
C LYS A 161 -31.79 10.33 46.01
N PRO A 162 -30.81 9.82 46.77
CA PRO A 162 -31.10 9.06 47.98
C PRO A 162 -30.85 9.91 49.23
N ALA A 163 -31.77 9.72 50.16
CA ALA A 163 -31.83 10.29 51.49
C ALA A 163 -30.64 9.87 52.37
N GLN A 164 -30.40 10.69 53.38
CA GLN A 164 -29.44 10.47 54.45
C GLN A 164 -29.86 9.28 55.32
N SER A 165 -28.90 8.41 55.65
CA SER A 165 -28.99 7.52 56.79
C SER A 165 -27.70 7.60 57.61
N ASP A 166 -27.83 8.19 58.79
CA ASP A 166 -26.85 8.12 59.85
C ASP A 166 -26.86 6.72 60.45
N SER A 167 -25.72 6.02 60.39
CA SER A 167 -25.44 4.89 61.28
C SER A 167 -23.93 4.66 61.33
N SER A 168 -23.35 4.97 62.47
CA SER A 168 -21.94 4.77 62.81
C SER A 168 -21.65 3.30 63.10
N HIS A 169 -20.80 2.63 62.31
CA HIS A 169 -19.98 1.50 62.77
C HIS A 169 -18.68 1.38 61.95
N LYS A 170 -17.60 1.05 62.66
CA LYS A 170 -16.19 0.93 62.26
C LYS A 170 -15.95 0.16 60.95
N ALA A 171 -15.17 0.75 60.04
CA ALA A 171 -14.01 0.18 59.33
C ALA A 171 -13.62 1.13 58.20
N SER A 172 -12.32 1.35 57.96
CA SER A 172 -11.83 2.04 56.77
C SER A 172 -12.20 1.24 55.53
N PHE A 173 -13.39 1.49 54.98
CA PHE A 173 -13.88 0.87 53.76
C PHE A 173 -13.00 1.37 52.62
N ILE A 174 -12.02 0.55 52.23
CA ILE A 174 -11.21 0.77 51.03
C ILE A 174 -12.20 0.80 49.87
N GLN A 175 -12.56 2.00 49.40
CA GLN A 175 -13.39 2.17 48.22
C GLN A 175 -12.62 1.61 47.03
N ARG A 176 -12.91 0.35 46.69
CA ARG A 176 -12.31 -0.31 45.52
C ARG A 176 -12.80 0.42 44.28
N LYS A 177 -11.91 1.21 43.67
CA LYS A 177 -12.18 1.91 42.41
C LYS A 177 -12.70 0.90 41.39
N GLN A 178 -13.88 1.16 40.83
CA GLN A 178 -14.47 0.39 39.74
C GLN A 178 -13.43 0.27 38.62
N LYS A 179 -13.08 -0.97 38.26
CA LYS A 179 -12.12 -1.22 37.17
C LYS A 179 -12.81 -0.90 35.85
N MET A 180 -12.10 -0.21 34.95
CA MET A 180 -12.62 0.13 33.62
C MET A 180 -13.05 -1.13 32.87
N SER A 181 -14.19 -1.05 32.17
CA SER A 181 -14.72 -2.13 31.36
C SER A 181 -13.73 -2.53 30.26
N SER A 182 -13.70 -3.80 29.88
CA SER A 182 -12.84 -4.31 28.79
C SER A 182 -12.97 -3.47 27.52
N TYR A 183 -14.21 -3.09 27.15
CA TYR A 183 -14.48 -2.23 26.00
C TYR A 183 -13.90 -0.81 26.14
N GLN A 184 -13.92 -0.26 27.36
CA GLN A 184 -13.31 1.05 27.62
C GLN A 184 -11.78 0.99 27.44
N LYS A 185 -11.16 -0.12 27.86
CA LYS A 185 -9.71 -0.34 27.67
C LYS A 185 -9.35 -0.44 26.19
N THR A 186 -10.10 -1.23 25.40
CA THR A 186 -9.82 -1.37 23.97
C THR A 186 -10.03 -0.07 23.20
N LYS A 187 -11.01 0.75 23.59
CA LYS A 187 -11.22 2.10 23.01
C LYS A 187 -10.04 3.03 23.30
N GLN A 188 -9.56 3.07 24.55
CA GLN A 188 -8.40 3.89 24.92
C GLN A 188 -7.12 3.44 24.20
N GLU A 189 -6.90 2.13 24.06
CA GLU A 189 -5.75 1.62 23.30
C GLU A 189 -5.83 1.99 21.82
N TYR A 190 -7.02 1.94 21.23
CA TYR A 190 -7.23 2.38 19.84
C TYR A 190 -6.89 3.86 19.65
N GLU A 191 -7.34 4.71 20.56
CA GLU A 191 -7.04 6.16 20.55
C GLU A 191 -5.54 6.41 20.69
N ARG A 192 -4.87 5.74 21.64
CA ARG A 192 -3.40 5.82 21.81
C ARG A 192 -2.65 5.39 20.55
N MET A 193 -3.05 4.28 19.93
CA MET A 193 -2.45 3.80 18.68
C MET A 193 -2.68 4.76 17.51
N LYS A 194 -3.82 5.47 17.50
CA LYS A 194 -4.11 6.50 16.49
C LYS A 194 -3.22 7.72 16.69
N GLU A 195 -3.05 8.18 17.92
CA GLU A 195 -2.17 9.29 18.29
C GLU A 195 -0.71 8.97 18.00
N GLU A 196 -0.22 7.79 18.36
CA GLU A 196 1.17 7.38 18.09
C GLU A 196 1.44 7.37 16.57
N ARG A 197 0.50 6.86 15.77
CA ARG A 197 0.59 6.93 14.30
C ARG A 197 0.52 8.36 13.77
N ALA A 198 -0.17 9.27 14.44
CA ALA A 198 -0.20 10.68 14.06
C ALA A 198 1.14 11.36 14.37
N ARG A 199 1.67 11.17 15.59
CA ARG A 199 2.99 11.66 16.00
C ARG A 199 4.10 11.19 15.07
N LYS A 200 4.14 9.88 14.75
CA LYS A 200 5.10 9.32 13.79
C LYS A 200 4.99 9.93 12.39
N ARG A 201 3.77 10.25 11.94
CA ARG A 201 3.55 10.94 10.65
C ARG A 201 4.05 12.38 10.69
N GLU A 202 3.79 13.11 11.78
CA GLU A 202 4.26 14.49 11.95
C GLU A 202 5.78 14.56 12.04
N GLU A 203 6.42 13.67 12.80
CA GLU A 203 7.87 13.56 12.89
C GLU A 203 8.50 13.28 11.52
N PHE A 204 7.93 12.34 10.76
CA PHE A 204 8.39 12.04 9.42
C PHE A 204 8.26 13.23 8.47
N LEU A 205 7.16 14.00 8.55
CA LEU A 205 6.97 15.20 7.73
C LEU A 205 7.99 16.28 8.06
N LYS A 206 8.32 16.45 9.35
CA LYS A 206 9.36 17.40 9.80
C LYS A 206 10.75 16.98 9.33
N ASP A 207 11.12 15.71 9.46
CA ASP A 207 12.41 15.21 8.97
C ASP A 207 12.54 15.38 7.44
N LYS A 208 11.45 15.07 6.72
CA LYS A 208 11.37 15.27 5.27
C LYS A 208 11.56 16.75 4.90
N SER A 209 10.86 17.68 5.56
CA SER A 209 10.98 19.10 5.26
C SER A 209 12.38 19.63 5.56
N GLN A 210 12.98 19.22 6.69
CA GLN A 210 14.35 19.58 7.04
C GLN A 210 15.36 19.11 5.98
N ARG A 211 15.18 17.89 5.48
CA ARG A 211 16.04 17.32 4.43
C ARG A 211 15.89 18.07 3.12
N GLU A 212 14.67 18.41 2.73
CA GLU A 212 14.38 19.21 1.54
C GLU A 212 14.96 20.63 1.66
N GLU A 213 14.80 21.28 2.81
CA GLU A 213 15.38 22.60 3.09
C GLU A 213 16.91 22.57 3.05
N ALA A 214 17.54 21.55 3.62
CA ALA A 214 18.99 21.37 3.57
C ALA A 214 19.48 21.21 2.11
N LEU A 215 18.76 20.42 1.30
CA LEU A 215 19.07 20.25 -0.12
C LEU A 215 18.86 21.55 -0.91
N LYS A 216 17.79 22.31 -0.64
CA LYS A 216 17.57 23.63 -1.27
C LYS A 216 18.71 24.59 -0.95
N LYS A 217 19.07 24.73 0.33
CA LYS A 217 20.19 25.57 0.77
C LYS A 217 21.51 25.15 0.10
N TYR A 218 21.77 23.85 -0.03
CA TYR A 218 22.95 23.36 -0.73
C TYR A 218 22.94 23.74 -2.22
N LYS A 219 21.82 23.52 -2.92
CA LYS A 219 21.67 23.87 -4.34
C LYS A 219 21.81 25.38 -4.56
N GLU A 220 21.19 26.20 -3.72
CA GLU A 220 21.29 27.66 -3.76
C GLU A 220 22.74 28.13 -3.58
N LYS A 221 23.44 27.63 -2.55
CA LYS A 221 24.88 27.92 -2.35
C LYS A 221 25.73 27.48 -3.53
N LYS A 222 25.45 26.30 -4.09
CA LYS A 222 26.16 25.79 -5.27
C LYS A 222 25.93 26.68 -6.50
N MET A 223 24.69 27.12 -6.73
CA MET A 223 24.36 27.99 -7.85
C MET A 223 24.95 29.40 -7.68
N ALA A 224 24.89 29.96 -6.47
CA ALA A 224 25.47 31.27 -6.18
C ALA A 224 26.99 31.28 -6.38
N THR A 225 27.69 30.25 -5.86
CA THR A 225 29.14 30.12 -6.07
C THR A 225 29.48 29.91 -7.54
N TYR A 226 28.72 29.08 -8.27
CA TYR A 226 28.89 28.92 -9.72
C TYR A 226 28.69 30.25 -10.48
N GLN A 227 27.64 31.00 -10.17
CA GLN A 227 27.38 32.31 -10.80
C GLN A 227 28.53 33.28 -10.55
N LEU A 228 29.05 33.34 -9.32
CA LEU A 228 30.19 34.18 -8.95
C LEU A 228 31.44 33.82 -9.75
N LEU A 229 31.77 32.53 -9.82
CA LEU A 229 32.95 32.01 -10.52
C LEU A 229 32.83 32.11 -12.05
N LYS A 230 31.59 32.09 -12.58
CA LYS A 230 31.31 32.23 -14.02
C LYS A 230 31.52 33.65 -14.52
N ARG A 231 31.53 34.68 -13.64
CA ARG A 231 31.69 36.08 -14.07
C ARG A 231 33.05 36.30 -14.71
N LYS A 232 33.04 36.96 -15.86
CA LYS A 232 34.22 37.30 -16.65
C LYS A 232 34.35 38.82 -16.80
N THR A 233 35.57 39.30 -17.02
CA THR A 233 35.85 40.71 -17.32
C THR A 233 35.39 41.06 -18.73
N LYS A 234 35.38 42.35 -19.09
CA LYS A 234 35.04 42.81 -20.46
C LYS A 234 35.88 42.15 -21.56
N LYS A 235 37.09 41.69 -21.22
CA LYS A 235 38.01 40.97 -22.11
C LYS A 235 37.80 39.44 -22.11
N GLY A 236 36.76 38.94 -21.45
CA GLY A 236 36.44 37.51 -21.37
C GLY A 236 37.31 36.69 -20.40
N GLN A 237 38.22 37.32 -19.67
CA GLN A 237 39.07 36.64 -18.68
C GLN A 237 38.29 36.38 -17.38
N PRO A 238 38.61 35.31 -16.64
CA PRO A 238 38.00 35.07 -15.33
C PRO A 238 38.30 36.21 -14.35
N ASN A 239 37.31 36.59 -13.53
CA ASN A 239 37.49 37.64 -12.54
C ASN A 239 38.19 37.08 -11.28
N LEU A 240 39.52 37.25 -11.21
CA LEU A 240 40.37 36.71 -10.14
C LEU A 240 39.98 37.24 -8.75
N ASN A 241 39.53 38.49 -8.65
CA ASN A 241 39.19 39.11 -7.37
C ASN A 241 38.03 38.39 -6.68
N LEU A 242 37.00 38.00 -7.44
CA LEU A 242 35.85 37.25 -6.93
C LEU A 242 36.23 35.81 -6.50
N GLN A 243 37.18 35.20 -7.21
CA GLN A 243 37.70 33.87 -6.85
C GLN A 243 38.53 33.94 -5.55
N MET A 244 39.34 35.00 -5.40
CA MET A 244 40.13 35.25 -4.22
C MET A 244 39.24 35.52 -2.99
N GLU A 245 38.17 36.30 -3.13
CA GLU A 245 37.20 36.54 -2.05
C GLU A 245 36.55 35.24 -1.57
N LEU A 246 36.10 34.38 -2.51
CA LEU A 246 35.52 33.08 -2.17
C LEU A 246 36.54 32.16 -1.46
N LEU A 247 37.82 32.22 -1.85
CA LEU A 247 38.88 31.47 -1.18
C LEU A 247 39.14 31.98 0.25
N LEU A 248 39.22 33.30 0.42
CA LEU A 248 39.36 33.92 1.74
C LEU A 248 38.20 33.55 2.67
N GLN A 249 36.97 33.57 2.15
CA GLN A 249 35.78 33.15 2.91
C GLN A 249 35.88 31.69 3.38
N LYS A 250 36.39 30.78 2.53
CA LYS A 250 36.61 29.38 2.91
C LYS A 250 37.68 29.24 4.01
N ILE A 251 38.79 29.96 3.90
CA ILE A 251 39.87 29.93 4.90
C ILE A 251 39.35 30.47 6.24
N GLN A 252 38.59 31.57 6.23
CA GLN A 252 38.00 32.13 7.46
C GLN A 252 36.96 31.19 8.07
N ALA A 253 36.15 30.52 7.26
CA ALA A 253 35.17 29.55 7.73
C ALA A 253 35.82 28.29 8.33
N GLN A 254 37.02 27.90 7.87
CA GLN A 254 37.80 26.78 8.43
C GLN A 254 38.52 27.14 9.74
N ARG A 255 38.81 28.43 9.96
CA ARG A 255 39.44 28.93 11.19
C ARG A 255 38.46 29.17 12.34
N LYS A 256 37.16 29.21 12.03
CA LYS A 256 36.06 29.27 13.02
C LYS A 256 35.63 27.87 13.40
#